data_AF-A0A315XY65-F1
#
_entry.id   AF-A0A315XY65-F1
#
_cell.length_a   1.000
_cell.length_b   1.000
_cell.length_c   1.000
_cell.angle_alpha   90.00
_cell.angle_beta   90.00
_cell.angle_gamma   90.00
#
_symmetry.space_group_name_H-M   'P 1'
#
loop_
_entity.id
_entity.type
_entity.pdbx_description
1 polymer ?
#
loop_
_entity_poly.entity_id
_entity_poly.type
_entity_poly.pdbx_seq_one_letter_code
_entity_poly.pdbx_strand_id
1 'polypeptide(L)'
;MNIYVIIVVIGIISGILCAQADVPLAWSGRKEDSLDSKAVGRISSWWTQTSIRHFDKAFWLSCIGQPGTYLTTWFLAELISEKNATLGILLKICTFIGAYTGLLFHAAACIKPVVYRAISKEVSAETAQKAMDQIDRYPKIPSAVSGIVLFLVETVIMIIAILTGALEVPKWFVLLNPVGALPILLIARKLNIKVGGAMGIGFAFYGIVLIVAGI
;
A
#
# COMPACT_ATOMS: atom_id res chain seq x y z
N MET A 1 -2.33 29.40 4.78
CA MET A 1 -3.04 28.15 4.44
C MET A 1 -3.01 27.28 5.68
N ASN A 2 -4.17 26.77 6.13
CA ASN A 2 -4.24 25.87 7.29
C ASN A 2 -3.32 24.66 7.02
N ILE A 3 -2.47 24.29 7.99
CA ILE A 3 -1.54 23.16 7.88
C ILE A 3 -2.28 21.88 7.46
N TYR A 4 -3.49 21.65 7.96
CA TYR A 4 -4.31 20.50 7.58
C TYR A 4 -4.60 20.46 6.07
N VAL A 5 -4.86 21.60 5.43
CA VAL A 5 -5.09 21.66 3.97
C VAL A 5 -3.84 21.24 3.18
N ILE A 6 -2.65 21.66 3.62
CA ILE A 6 -1.38 21.24 3.00
C ILE A 6 -1.21 19.72 3.12
N ILE A 7 -1.40 19.20 4.33
CA ILE A 7 -1.21 17.77 4.63
C ILE A 7 -2.23 16.90 3.90
N VAL A 8 -3.46 17.37 3.72
CA VAL A 8 -4.50 16.70 2.93
C VAL A 8 -4.07 16.58 1.47
N VAL A 9 -3.63 17.68 0.85
CA VAL A 9 -3.23 17.67 -0.57
C VAL A 9 -2.05 16.72 -0.78
N ILE A 10 -1.05 16.79 0.09
CA ILE A 10 0.09 15.86 0.07
C ILE A 10 -0.41 14.43 0.25
N GLY A 11 -1.24 14.17 1.25
CA GLY A 11 -1.80 12.86 1.58
C GLY A 11 -2.55 12.19 0.44
N ILE A 12 -3.45 12.93 -0.21
CA ILE A 12 -4.26 12.41 -1.33
C ILE A 12 -3.35 12.07 -2.52
N ILE A 13 -2.45 12.98 -2.90
CA ILE A 13 -1.50 12.73 -4.00
C ILE A 13 -0.63 11.51 -3.66
N SER A 14 -0.11 11.46 -2.44
CA SER A 14 0.70 10.35 -1.93
C SER A 14 -0.05 9.01 -1.94
N GLY A 15 -1.29 8.97 -1.49
CA GLY A 15 -2.13 7.77 -1.53
C GLY A 15 -2.36 7.28 -2.96
N ILE A 16 -2.60 8.21 -3.89
CA ILE A 16 -2.72 7.90 -5.32
C ILE A 16 -1.40 7.34 -5.87
N LEU A 17 -0.25 7.96 -5.55
CA LEU A 17 1.06 7.45 -5.96
C LEU A 17 1.31 6.03 -5.42
N CYS A 18 1.03 5.77 -4.14
CA CYS A 18 1.10 4.44 -3.53
C CYS A 18 0.19 3.44 -4.25
N ALA A 19 -1.05 3.83 -4.56
CA ALA A 19 -1.95 2.95 -5.30
C ALA A 19 -1.35 2.62 -6.69
N GLN A 20 -0.82 3.63 -7.39
CA GLN A 20 -0.21 3.47 -8.70
C GLN A 20 1.12 2.70 -8.66
N ALA A 21 1.79 2.58 -7.51
CA ALA A 21 3.00 1.80 -7.35
C ALA A 21 2.77 0.28 -7.56
N ASP A 22 1.58 -0.20 -7.21
CA ASP A 22 1.20 -1.61 -7.39
C ASP A 22 0.86 -1.94 -8.85
N VAL A 23 0.53 -0.93 -9.67
CA VAL A 23 0.09 -1.12 -11.07
C VAL A 23 1.20 -1.76 -11.93
N PRO A 24 2.44 -1.25 -11.96
CA PRO A 24 3.53 -1.92 -12.69
C PRO A 24 3.96 -3.26 -12.09
N LEU A 25 3.61 -3.57 -10.83
CA LEU A 25 3.90 -4.85 -10.19
C LEU A 25 2.84 -5.91 -10.49
N ALA A 26 1.57 -5.50 -10.54
CA ALA A 26 0.44 -6.39 -10.72
C ALA A 26 0.13 -6.67 -12.19
N TRP A 27 0.51 -5.77 -13.11
CA TRP A 27 0.20 -5.91 -14.52
C TRP A 27 1.45 -6.03 -15.39
N SER A 28 1.46 -7.12 -16.17
CA SER A 28 2.53 -7.44 -17.11
C SER A 28 2.50 -6.58 -18.38
N GLY A 29 1.43 -5.83 -18.58
CA GLY A 29 1.14 -5.11 -19.83
C GLY A 29 0.47 -5.99 -20.90
N ARG A 30 0.20 -7.27 -20.60
CA ARG A 30 -0.47 -8.21 -21.51
C ARG A 30 -1.99 -8.07 -21.42
N LYS A 31 -2.69 -8.26 -22.55
CA LYS A 31 -4.18 -8.16 -22.62
C LYS A 31 -4.89 -9.30 -21.88
N GLU A 32 -4.19 -10.42 -21.67
CA GLU A 32 -4.67 -11.60 -20.96
C GLU A 32 -3.86 -11.77 -19.66
N ASP A 33 -4.11 -10.92 -18.67
CA ASP A 33 -3.70 -11.22 -17.29
C ASP A 33 -4.76 -12.15 -16.66
N SER A 34 -4.99 -13.31 -17.29
CA SER A 34 -5.43 -14.49 -16.55
C SER A 34 -4.23 -14.97 -15.74
N LEU A 35 -4.48 -15.54 -14.54
CA LEU A 35 -3.48 -16.21 -13.71
C LEU A 35 -2.40 -16.83 -14.59
N ASP A 36 -1.18 -16.30 -14.49
CA ASP A 36 -0.07 -16.61 -15.39
C ASP A 36 0.09 -18.12 -15.51
N SER A 37 -0.49 -18.69 -16.57
CA SER A 37 -0.60 -20.14 -16.77
C SER A 37 0.76 -20.80 -16.95
N LYS A 38 1.81 -19.98 -17.08
CA LYS A 38 3.22 -20.35 -17.21
C LYS A 38 4.05 -19.94 -15.99
N ALA A 39 3.43 -19.50 -14.89
CA ALA A 39 4.14 -19.28 -13.64
C ALA A 39 4.75 -20.59 -13.13
N VAL A 40 6.03 -20.56 -12.76
CA VAL A 40 6.69 -21.66 -12.08
C VAL A 40 6.81 -21.26 -10.61
N GLY A 41 6.11 -21.98 -9.73
CA GLY A 41 6.05 -21.62 -8.31
C GLY A 41 5.47 -20.21 -8.09
N ARG A 42 6.27 -19.31 -7.50
CA ARG A 42 5.88 -17.90 -7.22
C ARG A 42 6.52 -16.89 -8.19
N ILE A 43 7.09 -17.38 -9.28
CA ILE A 43 7.80 -16.57 -10.27
C ILE A 43 6.90 -16.38 -11.47
N SER A 44 6.69 -15.12 -11.84
CA SER A 44 5.87 -14.79 -12.99
C SER A 44 6.69 -14.82 -14.29
N SER A 45 6.13 -15.44 -15.32
CA SER A 45 6.71 -15.62 -16.65
C SER A 45 7.01 -14.31 -17.39
N TRP A 46 6.36 -13.20 -17.02
CA TRP A 46 6.59 -11.89 -17.66
C TRP A 46 7.77 -11.12 -17.11
N TRP A 47 8.33 -11.47 -15.95
CA TRP A 47 9.44 -10.72 -15.36
C TRP A 47 10.66 -10.65 -16.29
N THR A 48 10.87 -11.68 -17.11
CA THR A 48 11.94 -11.72 -18.12
C THR A 48 11.58 -10.96 -19.41
N GLN A 49 10.30 -10.74 -19.66
CA GLN A 49 9.76 -10.18 -20.91
C GLN A 49 9.52 -8.66 -20.83
N THR A 50 9.29 -8.12 -19.63
CA THR A 50 9.03 -6.68 -19.44
C THR A 50 10.30 -5.83 -19.42
N SER A 51 10.17 -4.51 -19.48
CA SER A 51 11.26 -3.57 -19.22
C SER A 51 11.51 -3.42 -17.71
N ILE A 52 12.77 -3.39 -17.29
CA ILE A 52 13.17 -3.17 -15.89
C ILE A 52 12.60 -1.86 -15.30
N ARG A 53 12.38 -0.86 -16.15
CA ARG A 53 11.78 0.43 -15.80
C ARG A 53 10.37 0.31 -15.19
N HIS A 54 9.67 -0.80 -15.40
CA HIS A 54 8.39 -1.06 -14.71
C HIS A 54 8.60 -1.16 -13.20
N PHE A 55 9.62 -1.91 -12.78
CA PHE A 55 9.94 -2.12 -11.37
C PHE A 55 10.54 -0.86 -10.74
N ASP A 56 11.37 -0.12 -11.49
CA ASP A 56 11.89 1.17 -11.04
C ASP A 56 10.75 2.17 -10.79
N LYS A 57 9.79 2.26 -11.73
CA LYS A 57 8.62 3.12 -11.60
C LYS A 57 7.77 2.74 -10.39
N ALA A 58 7.50 1.45 -10.19
CA ALA A 58 6.79 0.98 -9.01
C ALA A 58 7.51 1.43 -7.73
N PHE A 59 8.81 1.18 -7.63
CA PHE A 59 9.59 1.55 -6.46
C PHE A 59 9.51 3.04 -6.16
N TRP A 60 9.75 3.91 -7.15
CA TRP A 60 9.76 5.36 -6.94
C TRP A 60 8.38 5.93 -6.60
N LEU A 61 7.31 5.43 -7.23
CA LEU A 61 5.94 5.83 -6.88
C LEU A 61 5.64 5.51 -5.41
N SER A 62 6.06 4.34 -4.93
CA SER A 62 5.88 3.94 -3.53
C SER A 62 6.76 4.75 -2.59
N CYS A 63 8.05 4.90 -2.91
CA CYS A 63 9.03 5.60 -2.10
C CYS A 63 8.65 7.07 -1.86
N ILE A 64 8.10 7.73 -2.88
CA ILE A 64 7.64 9.12 -2.80
C ILE A 64 6.23 9.21 -2.20
N GLY A 65 5.35 8.25 -2.51
CA GLY A 65 3.98 8.25 -2.02
C GLY A 65 3.90 8.02 -0.51
N GLN A 66 4.58 7.00 0.00
CA GLN A 66 4.44 6.53 1.38
C GLN A 66 4.64 7.61 2.46
N PRO A 67 5.66 8.50 2.40
CA PRO A 67 5.84 9.54 3.40
C PRO A 67 4.61 10.43 3.62
N GLY A 68 3.93 10.83 2.54
CA GLY A 68 2.74 11.67 2.65
C GLY A 68 1.53 10.91 3.22
N THR A 69 1.39 9.61 2.91
CA THR A 69 0.33 8.80 3.52
C THR A 69 0.52 8.67 5.03
N TYR A 70 1.76 8.48 5.49
CA TYR A 70 2.06 8.39 6.92
C TYR A 70 1.93 9.73 7.65
N LEU A 71 2.24 10.83 6.95
CA LEU A 71 2.02 12.16 7.50
C LEU A 71 0.52 12.43 7.73
N THR A 72 -0.33 12.03 6.79
CA THR A 72 -1.80 12.13 6.95
C THR A 72 -2.30 11.32 8.14
N THR A 73 -1.89 10.05 8.28
CA THR A 73 -2.32 9.22 9.41
C THR A 73 -1.77 9.74 10.74
N TRP A 74 -0.57 10.31 10.74
CA TRP A 74 -0.01 10.96 11.93
C TRP A 74 -0.87 12.15 12.39
N PHE A 75 -1.27 13.03 11.47
CA PHE A 75 -2.12 14.18 11.80
C PHE A 75 -3.52 13.75 12.25
N LEU A 76 -4.10 12.70 11.64
CA LEU A 76 -5.33 12.08 12.15
C LEU A 76 -5.15 11.57 13.58
N ALA A 77 -4.00 10.97 13.89
CA ALA A 77 -3.70 10.49 15.23
C ALA A 77 -3.58 11.63 16.25
N GLU A 78 -3.03 12.80 15.86
CA GLU A 78 -3.03 13.98 16.73
C GLU A 78 -4.45 14.44 17.05
N LEU A 79 -5.33 14.55 16.04
CA LEU A 79 -6.73 14.93 16.25
C LEU A 79 -7.48 13.94 17.15
N ILE A 80 -7.25 12.63 16.95
CA ILE A 80 -7.82 11.59 17.81
C ILE A 80 -7.32 11.73 19.25
N SER A 81 -6.03 12.05 19.43
CA SER A 81 -5.40 12.18 20.74
C SER A 81 -5.99 13.30 21.60
N GLU A 82 -6.57 14.34 20.99
CA GLU A 82 -7.24 15.43 21.73
C GLU A 82 -8.42 14.94 22.57
N LYS A 83 -9.08 13.86 22.12
CA LYS A 83 -10.24 13.26 22.80
C LYS A 83 -9.98 11.87 23.38
N ASN A 84 -9.06 11.13 22.78
CA ASN A 84 -8.71 9.78 23.18
C ASN A 84 -7.21 9.52 22.94
N ALA A 85 -6.39 9.92 23.91
CA ALA A 85 -4.93 9.80 23.85
C ALA A 85 -4.46 8.35 23.57
N THR A 86 -5.11 7.35 24.17
CA THR A 86 -4.77 5.94 23.95
C THR A 86 -4.94 5.55 22.49
N LEU A 87 -6.08 5.91 21.89
CA LEU A 87 -6.37 5.57 20.50
C LEU A 87 -5.43 6.28 19.52
N GLY A 88 -5.12 7.55 19.78
CA GLY A 88 -4.15 8.31 18.98
C GLY A 88 -2.73 7.75 19.09
N ILE A 89 -2.28 7.36 20.29
CA ILE A 89 -0.96 6.70 20.47
C ILE A 89 -0.90 5.37 19.71
N LEU A 90 -1.95 4.55 19.77
CA LEU A 90 -2.01 3.29 19.03
C LEU A 90 -1.91 3.54 17.53
N LEU A 91 -2.59 4.56 17.00
CA LEU A 91 -2.51 4.91 15.58
C LEU A 91 -1.10 5.37 15.17
N LYS A 92 -0.40 6.15 16.00
CA LYS A 92 1.00 6.55 15.77
C LYS A 92 1.94 5.36 15.72
N ILE A 93 1.79 4.41 16.65
CA ILE A 93 2.58 3.17 16.65
C ILE A 93 2.33 2.36 15.38
N CYS A 94 1.06 2.22 14.97
CA CYS A 94 0.70 1.53 13.73
C CYS A 94 1.32 2.22 12.51
N THR A 95 1.23 3.55 12.45
CA THR A 95 1.83 4.36 11.37
C THR A 95 3.34 4.16 11.30
N PHE A 96 4.04 4.18 12.45
CA PHE A 96 5.50 4.00 12.51
C PHE A 96 5.92 2.60 12.04
N ILE A 97 5.29 1.54 12.56
CA ILE A 97 5.56 0.15 12.15
C ILE A 97 5.26 -0.02 10.66
N GLY A 98 4.14 0.54 10.22
CA GLY A 98 3.69 0.55 8.84
C GLY A 98 4.68 1.20 7.89
N ALA A 99 5.25 2.34 8.27
CA ALA A 99 6.24 3.05 7.46
C ALA A 99 7.49 2.23 7.18
N TYR A 100 8.01 1.57 8.21
CA TYR A 100 9.17 0.72 8.07
C TYR A 100 8.87 -0.55 7.27
N THR A 101 7.77 -1.23 7.60
CA THR A 101 7.45 -2.54 7.01
C THR A 101 6.89 -2.44 5.59
N GLY A 102 6.13 -1.39 5.28
CA GLY A 102 5.55 -1.14 3.97
C GLY A 102 6.59 -0.88 2.89
N LEU A 103 7.57 -0.01 3.16
CA LEU A 103 8.65 0.27 2.20
C LEU A 103 9.53 -0.95 1.99
N LEU A 104 9.87 -1.69 3.04
CA LEU A 104 10.67 -2.93 2.93
C LEU A 104 9.96 -3.98 2.07
N PHE A 105 8.67 -4.19 2.30
CA PHE A 105 7.86 -5.10 1.50
C PHE A 105 7.84 -4.69 0.03
N HIS A 106 7.55 -3.41 -0.24
CA HIS A 106 7.45 -2.92 -1.61
C HIS A 106 8.80 -2.95 -2.33
N ALA A 107 9.89 -2.60 -1.64
CA ALA A 107 11.25 -2.70 -2.17
C ALA A 107 11.58 -4.14 -2.55
N ALA A 108 11.29 -5.11 -1.68
CA ALA A 108 11.51 -6.52 -1.98
C ALA A 108 10.69 -6.99 -3.19
N ALA A 109 9.42 -6.57 -3.30
CA ALA A 109 8.56 -6.87 -4.44
C ALA A 109 9.10 -6.29 -5.77
N CYS A 110 9.79 -5.14 -5.72
CA CYS A 110 10.43 -4.54 -6.90
C CYS A 110 11.79 -5.17 -7.24
N ILE A 111 12.60 -5.51 -6.25
CA ILE A 111 13.95 -6.08 -6.46
C ILE A 111 13.88 -7.52 -6.95
N LYS A 112 12.95 -8.32 -6.42
CA LYS A 112 12.80 -9.74 -6.77
C LYS A 112 12.74 -10.01 -8.29
N PRO A 113 11.85 -9.36 -9.07
CA PRO A 113 11.80 -9.59 -10.52
C PRO A 113 13.07 -9.15 -11.25
N VAL A 114 13.75 -8.10 -10.77
CA VAL A 114 15.02 -7.62 -11.33
C VAL A 114 16.12 -8.66 -11.15
N VAL A 115 16.28 -9.18 -9.93
CA VAL A 115 17.27 -10.21 -9.61
C VAL A 115 16.96 -11.49 -10.37
N TYR A 116 15.70 -11.93 -10.37
CA TYR A 116 15.28 -13.11 -11.12
C TYR A 116 15.68 -13.02 -12.58
N ARG A 117 15.37 -11.90 -13.24
CA ARG A 117 15.70 -11.68 -14.66
C ARG A 117 17.20 -11.73 -14.93
N ALA A 118 18.02 -11.23 -14.01
CA ALA A 118 19.48 -11.25 -14.16
C ALA A 118 20.02 -12.68 -14.10
N ILE A 119 19.53 -13.50 -13.17
CA ILE A 119 20.06 -14.85 -12.95
C ILE A 119 19.42 -15.90 -13.85
N SER A 120 18.18 -15.71 -14.31
CA SER A 120 17.42 -16.73 -15.05
C SER A 120 18.03 -17.08 -16.41
N LYS A 121 18.99 -16.28 -16.90
CA LYS A 121 19.74 -16.55 -18.12
C LYS A 121 20.97 -17.43 -17.90
N GLU A 122 21.46 -17.49 -16.66
CA GLU A 122 22.75 -18.07 -16.31
C GLU A 122 22.62 -19.40 -15.55
N VAL A 123 21.46 -19.65 -14.94
CA VAL A 123 21.23 -20.84 -14.09
C VAL A 123 19.95 -21.59 -14.47
N SER A 124 19.85 -22.84 -14.01
CA SER A 124 18.64 -23.64 -14.16
C SER A 124 17.44 -22.98 -13.45
N ALA A 125 16.22 -23.27 -13.94
CA ALA A 125 14.99 -22.77 -13.33
C ALA A 125 14.87 -23.14 -11.84
N GLU A 126 15.34 -24.33 -11.46
CA GLU A 126 15.36 -24.79 -10.07
C GLU A 126 16.30 -23.93 -9.20
N THR A 127 17.52 -23.66 -9.67
CA THR A 127 18.48 -22.80 -8.94
C THR A 127 17.95 -21.38 -8.83
N ALA A 128 17.34 -20.83 -9.89
CA ALA A 128 16.71 -19.52 -9.85
C ALA A 128 15.56 -19.46 -8.83
N GLN A 129 14.71 -20.49 -8.75
CA GLN A 129 13.64 -20.59 -7.75
C GLN A 129 14.20 -20.62 -6.33
N LYS A 130 15.22 -21.44 -6.07
CA LYS A 130 15.88 -21.50 -4.74
C LYS A 130 16.43 -20.13 -4.33
N ALA A 131 17.02 -19.38 -5.25
CA ALA A 131 17.50 -18.02 -4.99
C ALA A 131 16.33 -17.07 -4.64
N MET A 132 15.21 -17.15 -5.36
CA MET A 132 14.02 -16.36 -5.05
C MET A 132 13.41 -16.69 -3.69
N ASP A 133 13.42 -17.96 -3.28
CA ASP A 133 12.93 -18.39 -1.97
C ASP A 133 13.80 -17.83 -0.83
N GLN A 134 15.12 -17.70 -1.04
CA GLN A 134 16.01 -17.05 -0.08
C GLN A 134 15.72 -15.55 0.04
N ILE A 135 15.40 -14.87 -1.07
CA ILE A 135 14.99 -13.46 -1.04
C ILE A 135 13.70 -13.30 -0.26
N ASP A 136 12.70 -14.17 -0.48
CA ASP A 136 11.39 -14.12 0.19
C ASP A 136 11.47 -14.33 1.72
N ARG A 137 12.52 -14.96 2.22
CA ARG A 137 12.67 -15.28 3.65
C ARG A 137 12.60 -14.05 4.56
N TYR A 138 13.25 -12.97 4.16
CA TYR A 138 13.35 -11.74 4.96
C TYR A 138 12.10 -10.87 4.93
N PRO A 139 11.51 -10.52 3.76
CA PRO A 139 10.33 -9.68 3.69
C PRO A 139 9.07 -10.41 4.19
N LYS A 140 9.02 -11.74 4.28
CA LYS A 140 7.81 -12.49 4.68
C LYS A 140 7.18 -11.98 5.98
N ILE A 141 7.99 -11.83 7.04
CA ILE A 141 7.49 -11.36 8.35
C ILE A 141 7.09 -9.87 8.29
N PRO A 142 7.96 -8.94 7.83
CA PRO A 142 7.57 -7.55 7.59
C PRO A 142 6.29 -7.39 6.75
N SER A 143 6.10 -8.22 5.72
CA SER A 143 4.90 -8.18 4.87
C SER A 143 3.64 -8.57 5.64
N ALA A 144 3.72 -9.62 6.46
CA ALA A 144 2.60 -10.04 7.30
C ALA A 144 2.28 -8.98 8.36
N VAL A 145 3.30 -8.39 8.98
CA VAL A 145 3.14 -7.29 9.94
C VAL A 145 2.52 -6.07 9.26
N SER A 146 3.04 -5.66 8.10
CA SER A 146 2.49 -4.56 7.30
C SER A 146 1.03 -4.83 6.95
N GLY A 147 0.70 -6.03 6.49
CA GLY A 147 -0.67 -6.42 6.16
C GLY A 147 -1.60 -6.36 7.36
N ILE A 148 -1.19 -6.84 8.53
CA ILE A 148 -2.05 -6.81 9.73
C ILE A 148 -2.17 -5.38 10.28
N VAL A 149 -1.05 -4.69 10.44
CA VAL A 149 -0.99 -3.39 11.11
C VAL A 149 -1.60 -2.30 10.24
N LEU A 150 -1.14 -2.14 8.99
CA LEU A 150 -1.61 -1.07 8.10
C LEU A 150 -3.01 -1.33 7.54
N PHE A 151 -3.33 -2.59 7.23
CA PHE A 151 -4.62 -2.86 6.58
C PHE A 151 -5.74 -3.03 7.60
N LEU A 152 -5.52 -3.82 8.66
CA LEU A 152 -6.60 -4.21 9.58
C LEU A 152 -6.61 -3.35 10.85
N VAL A 153 -5.51 -3.33 11.61
CA VAL A 153 -5.47 -2.66 12.92
C VAL A 153 -5.72 -1.16 12.77
N GLU A 154 -5.04 -0.52 11.83
CA GLU A 154 -5.23 0.91 11.54
C GLU A 154 -6.68 1.23 11.13
N THR A 155 -7.27 0.42 10.24
CA THR A 155 -8.68 0.56 9.84
C THR A 155 -9.62 0.45 11.03
N VAL A 156 -9.42 -0.53 11.91
CA VAL A 156 -10.24 -0.73 13.11
C VAL A 156 -10.12 0.48 14.05
N ILE A 157 -8.90 0.98 14.27
CA ILE A 157 -8.66 2.18 15.08
C ILE A 157 -9.43 3.39 14.52
N MET A 158 -9.36 3.63 13.21
CA MET A 158 -10.09 4.71 12.55
C MET A 158 -11.61 4.56 12.68
N ILE A 159 -12.13 3.34 12.50
CA ILE A 159 -13.56 3.07 12.69
C ILE A 159 -14.00 3.37 14.13
N ILE A 160 -13.24 2.90 15.13
CA ILE A 160 -13.53 3.16 16.54
C ILE A 160 -13.49 4.67 16.82
N ALA A 161 -12.49 5.37 16.30
CA ALA A 161 -12.34 6.81 16.50
C ALA A 161 -13.56 7.58 15.99
N ILE A 162 -14.06 7.22 14.79
CA ILE A 162 -15.24 7.84 14.18
C ILE A 162 -16.51 7.49 14.97
N LEU A 163 -16.71 6.21 15.31
CA LEU A 163 -17.93 5.77 16.00
C LEU A 163 -18.06 6.31 17.43
N THR A 164 -16.93 6.50 18.11
CA THR A 164 -16.88 7.05 19.48
C THR A 164 -16.88 8.58 19.52
N GLY A 165 -16.75 9.25 18.37
CA GLY A 165 -16.62 10.71 18.30
C GLY A 165 -15.27 11.24 18.75
N ALA A 166 -14.27 10.37 18.92
CA ALA A 166 -12.88 10.78 19.10
C ALA A 166 -12.32 11.45 17.84
N LEU A 167 -12.89 11.15 16.67
CA LEU A 167 -12.72 11.89 15.43
C LEU A 167 -14.07 12.45 14.98
N GLU A 168 -14.21 13.78 14.97
CA GLU A 168 -15.47 14.46 14.66
C GLU A 168 -15.76 14.53 13.17
N VAL A 169 -16.23 13.42 12.59
CA VAL A 169 -16.64 13.36 11.18
C VAL A 169 -17.99 12.64 11.05
N PRO A 170 -18.71 12.77 9.92
CA PRO A 170 -19.94 12.03 9.69
C PRO A 170 -19.71 10.51 9.82
N LYS A 171 -20.60 9.80 10.53
CA LYS A 171 -20.42 8.37 10.84
C LYS A 171 -20.22 7.46 9.63
N TRP A 172 -20.71 7.85 8.45
CA TRP A 172 -20.51 7.07 7.22
C TRP A 172 -19.04 7.07 6.73
N PHE A 173 -18.18 7.95 7.27
CA PHE A 173 -16.74 7.98 7.00
C PHE A 173 -16.03 6.70 7.48
N VAL A 174 -16.69 5.82 8.24
CA VAL A 174 -16.20 4.46 8.51
C VAL A 174 -15.98 3.62 7.24
N LEU A 175 -16.43 4.07 6.08
CA LEU A 175 -16.15 3.46 4.77
C LEU A 175 -14.89 4.04 4.09
N LEU A 176 -14.35 5.15 4.58
CA LEU A 176 -13.22 5.87 3.97
C LEU A 176 -11.89 5.37 4.54
N ASN A 177 -11.54 4.11 4.22
CA ASN A 177 -10.32 3.44 4.68
C ASN A 177 -9.86 2.35 3.68
N PRO A 178 -8.70 1.71 3.89
CA PRO A 178 -8.21 0.63 3.03
C PRO A 178 -9.16 -0.55 2.80
N VAL A 179 -9.93 -0.96 3.80
CA VAL A 179 -10.92 -2.05 3.66
C VAL A 179 -12.11 -1.57 2.81
N GLY A 180 -12.61 -0.36 3.05
CA GLY A 180 -13.68 0.26 2.27
C GLY A 180 -13.30 0.58 0.82
N ALA A 181 -12.00 0.61 0.50
CA ALA A 181 -11.51 0.71 -0.87
C ALA A 181 -11.57 -0.61 -1.66
N LEU A 182 -11.73 -1.77 -1.00
CA LEU A 182 -11.76 -3.08 -1.67
C LEU A 182 -12.88 -3.21 -2.71
N PRO A 183 -14.15 -2.82 -2.44
CA PRO A 183 -15.21 -2.91 -3.44
C PRO A 183 -14.91 -2.11 -4.71
N ILE A 184 -14.29 -0.93 -4.57
CA ILE A 184 -13.88 -0.08 -5.69
C ILE A 184 -12.86 -0.83 -6.57
N LEU A 185 -11.87 -1.46 -5.94
CA LEU A 185 -10.86 -2.23 -6.65
C LEU A 185 -11.46 -3.46 -7.36
N LEU A 186 -12.40 -4.16 -6.71
CA LEU A 186 -13.09 -5.31 -7.30
C LEU A 186 -13.92 -4.91 -8.53
N ILE A 187 -14.65 -3.80 -8.45
CA ILE A 187 -15.42 -3.25 -9.59
C ILE A 187 -14.47 -2.83 -10.71
N ALA A 188 -13.41 -2.11 -10.38
CA ALA A 188 -12.41 -1.68 -11.36
C ALA A 188 -11.79 -2.85 -12.12
N ARG A 189 -11.40 -3.91 -11.41
CA ARG A 189 -10.88 -5.15 -12.01
C ARG A 189 -11.91 -5.80 -12.94
N LYS A 190 -13.19 -5.87 -12.52
CA LYS A 190 -14.27 -6.42 -13.35
C LYS A 190 -14.48 -5.61 -14.65
N LEU A 191 -14.23 -4.31 -14.60
CA LEU A 191 -14.31 -3.40 -15.74
C LEU A 191 -12.99 -3.32 -16.54
N ASN A 192 -11.99 -4.13 -16.20
CA ASN A 192 -10.65 -4.10 -16.79
C ASN A 192 -9.97 -2.71 -16.69
N ILE A 193 -10.34 -1.93 -15.67
CA ILE A 193 -9.72 -0.65 -15.36
C ILE A 193 -8.49 -0.91 -14.51
N LYS A 194 -7.36 -0.35 -14.96
CA LYS A 194 -6.08 -0.47 -14.26
C LYS A 194 -6.04 0.44 -13.03
N VAL A 195 -6.65 0.01 -11.94
CA VAL A 195 -6.68 0.70 -10.65
C VAL A 195 -5.64 0.17 -9.67
N GLY A 196 -5.00 1.10 -8.97
CA GLY A 196 -3.97 0.83 -7.99
C GLY A 196 -4.43 0.05 -6.74
N GLY A 197 -3.48 -0.28 -5.86
CA GLY A 197 -3.73 -1.05 -4.64
C GLY A 197 -4.74 -0.40 -3.68
N ALA A 198 -5.54 -1.25 -3.03
CA ALA A 198 -6.56 -0.81 -2.07
C ALA A 198 -5.98 -0.03 -0.88
N MET A 199 -4.76 -0.37 -0.45
CA MET A 199 -4.06 0.39 0.60
C MET A 199 -3.85 1.85 0.19
N GLY A 200 -3.27 2.11 -0.98
CA GLY A 200 -3.03 3.48 -1.45
C GLY A 200 -4.31 4.31 -1.59
N ILE A 201 -5.38 3.70 -2.13
CA ILE A 201 -6.70 4.35 -2.22
C ILE A 201 -7.26 4.64 -0.83
N GLY A 202 -7.15 3.69 0.10
CA GLY A 202 -7.55 3.86 1.49
C GLY A 202 -6.81 5.00 2.20
N PHE A 203 -5.50 5.13 1.97
CA PHE A 203 -4.73 6.26 2.50
C PHE A 203 -5.14 7.60 1.86
N ALA A 204 -5.52 7.61 0.57
CA ALA A 204 -6.10 8.80 -0.05
C ALA A 204 -7.45 9.16 0.60
N PHE A 205 -8.26 8.17 0.97
CA PHE A 205 -9.49 8.38 1.73
C PHE A 205 -9.22 8.97 3.11
N TYR A 206 -8.15 8.58 3.80
CA TYR A 206 -7.75 9.23 5.05
C TYR A 206 -7.40 10.72 4.86
N GLY A 207 -6.91 11.13 3.69
CA GLY A 207 -6.79 12.55 3.35
C GLY A 207 -8.16 13.26 3.35
N ILE A 208 -9.21 12.61 2.83
CA ILE A 208 -10.58 13.13 2.86
C ILE A 208 -11.15 13.14 4.29
N VAL A 209 -10.79 12.16 5.12
CA VAL A 209 -11.17 12.18 6.53
C VAL A 209 -10.50 13.36 7.24
N LEU A 210 -9.21 13.58 6.99
CA LEU A 210 -8.42 14.63 7.64
C LEU A 210 -8.93 16.04 7.30
N ILE A 211 -9.35 16.30 6.05
CA ILE A 211 -9.87 17.63 5.70
C ILE A 211 -11.16 17.95 6.45
N VAL A 212 -12.04 16.97 6.66
CA VAL A 212 -13.30 17.20 7.39
C VAL A 212 -13.06 17.26 8.89
N ALA A 213 -12.12 16.48 9.42
CA ALA A 213 -11.80 16.48 10.85
C ALA A 213 -10.98 17.71 11.30
N GLY A 214 -10.18 18.31 10.41
CA GLY A 214 -9.26 19.40 10.71
C GLY A 214 -9.75 20.80 10.31
N ILE A 215 -10.99 20.93 9.81
CA ILE A 215 -11.68 22.20 9.53
C ILE A 215 -12.71 22.43 10.64
#